data_AF-A0A0F2PAJ4-F1
#
_entry.id   AF-A0A0F2PAJ4-F1
#
_cell.length_a   1.000
_cell.length_b   1.000
_cell.length_c   1.000
_cell.angle_alpha   90.00
_cell.angle_beta   90.00
_cell.angle_gamma   90.00
#
_symmetry.space_group_name_H-M   'P 1'
#
loop_
_entity.id
_entity.type
_entity.pdbx_description
1 polymer ?
#
loop_
_entity_poly.entity_id
_entity_poly.type
_entity_poly.pdbx_seq_one_letter_code
_entity_poly.pdbx_strand_id
1 'polypeptide(L)'
;DVEFGAKVAISIVNGYAQVEKLSWDAFNEGNTLIASVECYNQRYGFYPEAVQADKIYRNKDNLRYCAERGIRLSGPRLGRPPADKTLQKELRQLERQDAGERNAVEGKFGEGKRRYGLARIMARLKETAESVICLQFLVMNLEHRLRVLLFNFLRYLWGQNRAFLRPAFW
;
A
#
# COMPACT_ATOMS: atom_id res chain seq x y z
N ASP A 1 -0.76 -26.60 10.89
CA ASP A 1 0.21 -26.57 9.78
C ASP A 1 1.16 -25.40 9.96
N VAL A 2 2.46 -25.66 9.98
CA VAL A 2 3.47 -24.59 9.98
C VAL A 2 3.61 -24.17 8.52
N GLU A 3 3.09 -23.00 8.15
CA GLU A 3 3.37 -22.42 6.84
C GLU A 3 4.88 -22.16 6.75
N PHE A 4 5.60 -22.97 5.97
CA PHE A 4 7.01 -22.77 5.71
C PHE A 4 7.19 -21.53 4.82
N GLY A 5 7.75 -20.46 5.38
CA GLY A 5 8.13 -19.27 4.63
C GLY A 5 8.25 -18.01 5.49
N ALA A 6 8.99 -17.02 5.01
CA ALA A 6 9.06 -15.72 5.66
C ALA A 6 7.70 -15.00 5.55
N LYS A 7 7.22 -14.47 6.67
CA LYS A 7 6.06 -13.58 6.73
C LYS A 7 6.51 -12.15 6.42
N VAL A 8 5.87 -11.54 5.42
CA VAL A 8 6.20 -10.19 4.95
C VAL A 8 4.99 -9.28 5.14
N ALA A 9 5.16 -8.21 5.91
CA ALA A 9 4.23 -7.08 5.95
C ALA A 9 4.70 -6.01 4.98
N ILE A 10 3.78 -5.46 4.20
CA ILE A 10 4.06 -4.39 3.25
C ILE A 10 3.08 -3.23 3.41
N SER A 11 3.52 -2.04 3.02
CA SER A 11 2.65 -0.88 2.78
C SER A 11 2.65 -0.54 1.28
N ILE A 12 1.56 0.03 0.79
CA ILE A 12 1.47 0.55 -0.58
C ILE A 12 1.36 2.06 -0.52
N VAL A 13 2.27 2.77 -1.16
CA VAL A 13 2.26 4.25 -1.26
C VAL A 13 2.45 4.64 -2.71
N ASN A 14 1.48 5.35 -3.31
CA ASN A 14 1.52 5.77 -4.72
C ASN A 14 1.78 4.60 -5.71
N GLY A 15 1.28 3.41 -5.37
CA GLY A 15 1.47 2.18 -6.15
C GLY A 15 2.80 1.47 -5.94
N TYR A 16 3.70 2.01 -5.13
CA TYR A 16 4.96 1.37 -4.72
C TYR A 16 4.75 0.50 -3.48
N ALA A 17 5.25 -0.73 -3.52
CA ALA A 17 5.22 -1.65 -2.39
C ALA A 17 6.48 -1.49 -1.53
N GLN A 18 6.30 -1.18 -0.25
CA GLN A 18 7.40 -1.03 0.71
C GLN A 18 7.36 -2.21 1.68
N VAL A 19 8.50 -2.86 1.88
CA VAL A 19 8.63 -3.93 2.88
C VAL A 19 8.76 -3.28 4.25
N GLU A 20 7.78 -3.51 5.12
CA GLU A 20 7.69 -2.93 6.46
C GLU A 20 8.32 -3.84 7.51
N LYS A 21 8.00 -5.14 7.42
CA LYS A 21 8.56 -6.15 8.31
C LYS A 21 8.68 -7.47 7.57
N LEU A 22 9.82 -8.13 7.75
CA LEU A 22 10.05 -9.48 7.30
C LEU A 22 10.49 -10.29 8.52
N SER A 23 9.81 -11.42 8.76
CA SER A 23 10.14 -12.32 9.87
C SER A 23 9.86 -13.76 9.50
N TRP A 24 10.68 -14.68 10.02
CA TRP A 24 10.45 -16.12 9.91
C TRP A 24 9.62 -16.66 11.06
N ASP A 25 9.60 -15.92 12.18
CA ASP A 25 8.70 -16.17 13.29
C ASP A 25 7.35 -15.51 13.05
N ALA A 26 6.28 -16.14 13.53
CA ALA A 26 4.96 -15.55 13.53
C ALA A 26 4.97 -14.25 14.36
N PHE A 27 4.48 -13.17 13.77
CA PHE A 27 4.27 -11.91 14.49
C PHE A 27 2.84 -11.43 14.33
N ASN A 28 2.37 -10.74 15.38
CA ASN A 28 1.11 -10.02 15.35
C ASN A 28 1.28 -8.76 14.50
N GLU A 29 0.67 -8.77 13.31
CA GLU A 29 0.62 -7.64 12.39
C GLU A 29 0.04 -6.39 13.03
N GLY A 30 -0.94 -6.54 13.93
CA GLY A 30 -1.55 -5.39 14.61
C GLY A 30 -0.54 -4.50 15.37
N ASN A 31 0.63 -5.01 15.71
CA ASN A 31 1.67 -4.26 16.43
C ASN A 31 2.67 -3.56 15.49
N THR A 32 2.58 -3.73 14.18
CA THR A 32 3.54 -3.11 13.23
C THR A 32 3.07 -1.76 12.70
N LEU A 33 1.81 -1.37 12.91
CA LEU A 33 1.24 -0.12 12.37
C LEU A 33 2.08 1.11 12.73
N ILE A 34 2.38 1.29 14.02
CA ILE A 34 3.10 2.46 14.53
C ILE A 34 4.47 2.54 13.87
N ALA A 35 5.21 1.43 13.84
CA ALA A 35 6.51 1.36 13.18
C ALA A 35 6.42 1.75 11.70
N SER A 36 5.41 1.24 10.97
CA SER A 36 5.20 1.59 9.57
C SER A 36 4.86 3.07 9.35
N VAL A 37 4.05 3.66 10.24
CA VAL A 37 3.72 5.09 10.17
C VAL A 37 4.94 5.97 10.48
N GLU A 38 5.77 5.59 11.45
CA GLU A 38 7.02 6.31 11.74
C GLU A 38 8.02 6.17 10.58
N CYS A 39 8.14 4.97 9.98
CA CYS A 39 8.94 4.76 8.77
C CYS A 39 8.45 5.63 7.60
N TYR A 40 7.13 5.76 7.43
CA TYR A 40 6.53 6.67 6.45
C TYR A 40 6.95 8.12 6.72
N ASN A 41 6.81 8.59 7.96
CA ASN A 41 7.18 9.95 8.35
C ASN A 41 8.68 10.22 8.15
N GLN A 42 9.54 9.27 8.50
CA GLN A 42 10.98 9.36 8.25
C GLN A 42 11.31 9.47 6.75
N ARG A 43 10.55 8.76 5.90
CA ARG A 43 10.78 8.72 4.45
C ARG A 43 10.25 9.96 3.73
N TYR A 44 9.08 10.46 4.11
CA TYR A 44 8.39 11.54 3.40
C TYR A 44 8.44 12.89 4.12
N GLY A 45 8.83 12.91 5.39
CA GLY A 45 8.92 14.12 6.22
C GLY A 45 7.60 14.58 6.84
N PHE A 46 6.53 13.79 6.71
CA PHE A 46 5.21 14.09 7.27
C PHE A 46 4.41 12.81 7.58
N TYR A 47 3.43 12.93 8.48
CA TYR A 47 2.48 11.85 8.77
C TYR A 47 1.38 11.76 7.70
N PRO A 48 0.92 10.55 7.32
CA PRO A 48 -0.13 10.40 6.33
C PRO A 48 -1.47 10.92 6.88
N GLU A 49 -2.30 11.52 6.02
CA GLU A 49 -3.66 11.95 6.39
C GLU A 49 -4.54 10.76 6.80
N ALA A 50 -4.39 9.63 6.10
CA ALA A 50 -5.12 8.41 6.37
C ALA A 50 -4.25 7.17 6.21
N VAL A 51 -4.50 6.17 7.06
CA VAL A 51 -3.88 4.85 6.98
C VAL A 51 -4.98 3.82 6.74
N GLN A 52 -4.85 3.10 5.65
CA GLN A 52 -5.80 2.08 5.26
C GLN A 52 -5.24 0.71 5.61
N ALA A 53 -5.80 0.13 6.67
CA ALA A 53 -5.29 -1.08 7.28
C ALA A 53 -6.42 -2.06 7.59
N ASP A 54 -6.05 -3.34 7.68
CA ASP A 54 -6.97 -4.39 8.04
C ASP A 54 -7.48 -4.27 9.47
N LYS A 55 -8.58 -4.98 9.74
CA LYS A 55 -9.24 -4.97 11.05
C LYS A 55 -8.27 -5.33 12.20
N ILE A 56 -7.27 -6.16 11.95
CA ILE A 56 -6.27 -6.57 12.95
C ILE A 56 -5.44 -5.40 13.50
N TYR A 57 -5.25 -4.34 12.69
CA TYR A 57 -4.52 -3.14 13.10
C TYR A 57 -5.38 -2.20 13.96
N ARG A 58 -6.68 -2.47 14.13
CA ARG A 58 -7.60 -1.61 14.86
C ARG A 58 -7.64 -1.93 16.36
N ASN A 59 -6.48 -1.90 17.00
CA ASN A 59 -6.36 -2.01 18.46
C ASN A 59 -6.39 -0.63 19.14
N LYS A 60 -6.55 -0.60 20.47
CA LYS A 60 -6.68 0.65 21.24
C LYS A 60 -5.46 1.55 21.13
N ASP A 61 -4.26 0.97 21.16
CA ASP A 61 -3.00 1.72 21.13
C ASP A 61 -2.77 2.39 19.78
N ASN A 62 -3.03 1.67 18.68
CA ASN A 62 -2.98 2.20 17.32
C ASN A 62 -4.00 3.32 17.09
N LEU A 63 -5.23 3.15 17.60
CA LEU A 63 -6.26 4.18 17.48
C LEU A 63 -5.88 5.45 18.25
N ARG A 64 -5.34 5.31 19.47
CA ARG A 64 -4.85 6.44 20.26
C ARG A 64 -3.69 7.14 19.54
N TYR A 65 -2.70 6.38 19.10
CA TYR A 65 -1.54 6.91 18.36
C TYR A 65 -1.94 7.69 17.10
N CYS A 66 -2.87 7.14 16.30
CA CYS A 66 -3.38 7.80 15.10
C CYS A 66 -4.16 9.07 15.46
N ALA A 67 -5.02 9.03 16.48
CA ALA A 67 -5.82 10.19 16.90
C ALA A 67 -4.94 11.35 17.39
N GLU A 68 -3.90 11.07 18.18
CA GLU A 68 -2.95 12.07 18.67
C GLU A 68 -2.21 12.81 17.54
N ARG A 69 -2.04 12.16 16.37
CA ARG A 69 -1.34 12.71 15.20
C ARG A 69 -2.29 13.18 14.10
N GLY A 70 -3.60 13.16 14.33
CA GLY A 70 -4.60 13.54 13.33
C GLY A 70 -4.69 12.57 12.14
N ILE A 71 -4.22 11.33 12.29
CA ILE A 71 -4.22 10.31 11.23
C ILE A 71 -5.57 9.57 11.25
N ARG A 72 -6.25 9.52 10.11
CA ARG A 72 -7.48 8.73 9.95
C ARG A 72 -7.15 7.25 9.71
N LEU A 73 -7.39 6.40 10.71
CA LEU A 73 -7.32 4.95 10.51
C LEU A 73 -8.62 4.42 9.89
N SER A 74 -8.51 3.62 8.82
CA SER A 74 -9.67 3.08 8.09
C SER A 74 -10.59 2.20 8.96
N GLY A 75 -11.86 2.16 8.56
CA GLY A 75 -12.90 1.33 9.16
C GLY A 75 -13.86 2.07 10.10
N PRO A 76 -14.99 1.43 10.47
CA PRO A 76 -16.07 2.08 11.20
C PRO A 76 -15.61 2.53 12.58
N ARG A 77 -16.02 3.72 13.04
CA ARG A 77 -15.75 4.17 14.43
C ARG A 77 -16.06 3.06 15.44
N LEU A 78 -15.22 2.90 16.45
CA LEU A 78 -15.53 1.99 17.56
C LEU A 78 -16.76 2.54 18.31
N GLY A 79 -17.80 1.72 18.43
CA GLY A 79 -19.01 2.07 19.18
C GLY A 79 -20.28 2.10 18.34
N ARG A 80 -21.32 2.77 18.87
CA ARG A 80 -22.64 2.84 18.24
C ARG A 80 -22.59 3.70 16.97
N PRO A 81 -23.19 3.26 15.85
CA PRO A 81 -23.30 4.07 14.63
C PRO A 81 -24.03 5.40 14.89
N PRO A 82 -23.70 6.48 14.15
CA PRO A 82 -24.42 7.75 14.24
C PRO A 82 -25.91 7.58 13.92
N ALA A 83 -26.80 8.29 14.63
CA ALA A 83 -28.23 8.25 14.37
C ALA A 83 -28.61 8.91 13.02
N ASP A 84 -27.78 9.83 12.53
CA ASP A 84 -28.01 10.53 11.27
C ASP A 84 -27.76 9.63 10.06
N LYS A 85 -28.77 9.54 9.19
CA LYS A 85 -28.75 8.72 7.96
C LYS A 85 -27.82 9.29 6.88
N THR A 86 -27.59 10.61 6.85
CA THR A 86 -26.71 11.25 5.87
C THR A 86 -25.25 10.88 6.16
N LEU A 87 -24.81 11.07 7.41
CA LEU A 87 -23.49 10.64 7.90
C LEU A 87 -23.26 9.15 7.72
N GLN A 88 -24.28 8.30 7.94
CA GLN A 88 -24.14 6.86 7.68
C GLN A 88 -23.87 6.55 6.21
N LYS A 89 -24.48 7.28 5.27
CA LYS A 89 -24.28 7.07 3.83
C LYS A 89 -22.86 7.45 3.42
N GLU A 90 -22.36 8.58 3.93
CA GLU A 90 -20.97 9.03 3.69
C GLU A 90 -19.95 8.04 4.25
N LEU A 91 -20.15 7.58 5.49
CA LEU A 91 -19.27 6.56 6.10
C LEU A 91 -19.23 5.27 5.27
N ARG A 92 -20.37 4.80 4.76
CA ARG A 92 -20.40 3.63 3.87
C ARG A 92 -19.68 3.85 2.55
N GLN A 93 -19.73 5.06 1.99
CA GLN A 93 -18.99 5.38 0.77
C GLN A 93 -17.48 5.38 1.04
N LEU A 94 -17.05 5.98 2.15
CA LEU A 94 -15.66 5.97 2.58
C LEU A 94 -15.16 4.53 2.83
N GLU A 95 -15.94 3.69 3.52
CA GLU A 95 -15.60 2.29 3.75
C GLU A 95 -15.43 1.49 2.45
N ARG A 96 -16.21 1.79 1.42
CA ARG A 96 -16.05 1.16 0.09
C ARG A 96 -14.77 1.62 -0.60
N GLN A 97 -14.40 2.89 -0.48
CA GLN A 97 -13.13 3.40 -0.99
C GLN A 97 -11.95 2.75 -0.26
N ASP A 98 -11.98 2.76 1.08
CA ASP A 98 -10.98 2.11 1.93
C ASP A 98 -10.88 0.59 1.64
N ALA A 99 -11.98 -0.08 1.24
CA ALA A 99 -11.95 -1.47 0.80
C ALA A 99 -11.28 -1.65 -0.57
N GLY A 100 -11.56 -0.77 -1.53
CA GLY A 100 -10.95 -0.82 -2.86
C GLY A 100 -9.44 -0.62 -2.83
N GLU A 101 -8.96 0.26 -1.97
CA GLU A 101 -7.53 0.50 -1.78
C GLU A 101 -6.84 -0.63 -1.00
N ARG A 102 -7.51 -1.27 -0.02
CA ARG A 102 -6.99 -2.52 0.58
C ARG A 102 -6.78 -3.63 -0.44
N ASN A 103 -7.66 -3.73 -1.44
CA ASN A 103 -7.47 -4.69 -2.55
C ASN A 103 -6.18 -4.43 -3.34
N ALA A 104 -5.60 -3.22 -3.28
CA ALA A 104 -4.32 -2.95 -3.93
C ALA A 104 -3.16 -3.73 -3.29
N VAL A 105 -3.19 -3.94 -1.97
CA VAL A 105 -2.20 -4.76 -1.24
C VAL A 105 -2.30 -6.22 -1.70
N GLU A 106 -3.52 -6.79 -1.69
CA GLU A 106 -3.77 -8.15 -2.16
C GLU A 106 -3.37 -8.32 -3.63
N GLY A 107 -3.72 -7.34 -4.46
CA GLY A 107 -3.34 -7.28 -5.87
C GLY A 107 -1.83 -7.28 -6.05
N LYS A 108 -1.09 -6.53 -5.23
CA LYS A 108 0.38 -6.47 -5.26
C LYS A 108 1.02 -7.78 -4.81
N PHE A 109 0.52 -8.43 -3.77
CA PHE A 109 0.97 -9.78 -3.41
C PHE A 109 0.67 -10.80 -4.52
N GLY A 110 -0.52 -10.72 -5.14
CA GLY A 110 -0.89 -11.57 -6.27
C GLY A 110 0.03 -11.37 -7.48
N GLU A 111 0.32 -10.11 -7.82
CA GLU A 111 1.30 -9.73 -8.85
C GLU A 111 2.68 -10.32 -8.52
N GLY A 112 3.19 -10.09 -7.32
CA GLY A 112 4.49 -10.58 -6.87
C GLY A 112 4.60 -12.10 -6.90
N LYS A 113 3.56 -12.83 -6.48
CA LYS A 113 3.51 -14.30 -6.53
C LYS A 113 3.50 -14.84 -7.96
N ARG A 114 2.69 -14.26 -8.85
CA ARG A 114 2.49 -14.77 -10.22
C ARG A 114 3.59 -14.37 -11.20
N ARG A 115 4.07 -13.12 -11.14
CA ARG A 115 5.00 -12.56 -12.13
C ARG A 115 6.44 -12.45 -11.63
N TYR A 116 6.63 -12.25 -10.33
CA TYR A 116 7.95 -11.97 -9.74
C TYR A 116 8.42 -13.11 -8.82
N GLY A 117 7.77 -14.27 -8.85
CA GLY A 117 8.28 -15.47 -8.18
C GLY A 117 8.27 -15.46 -6.66
N LEU A 118 7.52 -14.56 -5.99
CA LEU A 118 7.39 -14.58 -4.52
C LEU A 118 6.82 -15.92 -3.99
N ALA A 119 6.09 -16.68 -4.82
CA ALA A 119 5.57 -18.00 -4.46
C ALA A 119 6.61 -19.14 -4.56
N ARG A 120 7.80 -18.88 -5.12
CA ARG A 120 8.81 -19.90 -5.43
C ARG A 120 10.22 -19.40 -5.11
N ILE A 121 10.46 -19.10 -3.84
CA ILE A 121 11.79 -18.71 -3.36
C ILE A 121 12.59 -19.99 -3.08
N MET A 122 13.62 -20.23 -3.89
CA MET A 122 14.45 -21.45 -3.83
C MET A 122 15.71 -21.27 -2.96
N ALA A 123 15.92 -20.08 -2.39
CA ALA A 123 17.05 -19.80 -1.53
C ALA A 123 16.98 -20.64 -0.25
N ARG A 124 18.10 -21.29 0.10
CA ARG A 124 18.17 -22.24 1.22
C ARG A 124 18.51 -21.59 2.56
N LEU A 125 19.27 -20.50 2.53
CA LEU A 125 19.64 -19.73 3.72
C LEU A 125 18.62 -18.61 3.95
N LYS A 126 18.36 -18.32 5.23
CA LYS A 126 17.43 -17.30 5.69
C LYS A 126 17.74 -15.95 5.04
N GLU A 127 18.98 -15.49 5.20
CA GLU A 127 19.47 -14.18 4.76
C GLU A 127 19.42 -14.03 3.24
N THR A 128 19.69 -15.13 2.52
CA THR A 128 19.61 -15.16 1.06
C THR A 128 18.16 -15.08 0.59
N ALA A 129 17.24 -15.80 1.25
CA ALA A 129 15.82 -15.73 0.94
C ALA A 129 15.25 -14.34 1.23
N GLU A 130 15.64 -13.71 2.33
CA GLU A 130 15.28 -12.31 2.65
C GLU A 130 15.75 -11.34 1.57
N SER A 131 17.01 -11.48 1.13
CA SER A 131 17.57 -10.66 0.07
C SER A 131 16.81 -10.84 -1.25
N VAL A 132 16.46 -12.08 -1.60
CA VAL A 132 15.65 -12.39 -2.79
C VAL A 132 14.27 -11.76 -2.68
N ILE A 133 13.59 -11.86 -1.53
CA ILE A 133 12.28 -11.24 -1.30
C ILE A 133 12.36 -9.73 -1.53
N CYS A 134 13.31 -9.06 -0.88
CA CYS A 134 13.51 -7.62 -1.02
C CYS A 134 13.82 -7.22 -2.46
N LEU A 135 14.64 -8.01 -3.17
CA LEU A 135 14.95 -7.77 -4.57
C LEU A 135 13.69 -7.89 -5.46
N GLN A 136 12.79 -8.83 -5.19
CA GLN A 136 11.53 -8.91 -5.95
C GLN A 136 10.67 -7.66 -5.78
N PHE A 137 10.53 -7.15 -4.55
CA PHE A 137 9.82 -5.89 -4.32
C PHE A 137 10.50 -4.70 -4.99
N LEU A 138 11.84 -4.67 -5.02
CA LEU A 138 12.59 -3.65 -5.75
C LEU A 138 12.29 -3.70 -7.25
N VAL A 139 12.36 -4.88 -7.87
CA VAL A 139 12.07 -5.06 -9.30
C VAL A 139 10.62 -4.67 -9.63
N MET A 140 9.66 -5.08 -8.79
CA MET A 140 8.25 -4.67 -8.92
C MET A 140 8.08 -3.14 -8.92
N ASN A 141 8.78 -2.46 -8.02
CA ASN A 141 8.73 -1.00 -7.91
C ASN A 141 9.39 -0.30 -9.11
N LEU A 142 10.50 -0.84 -9.61
CA LEU A 142 11.17 -0.33 -10.81
C LEU A 142 10.30 -0.49 -12.05
N GLU A 143 9.63 -1.63 -12.21
CA GLU A 143 8.70 -1.84 -13.32
C GLU A 143 7.52 -0.87 -13.25
N HIS A 144 6.93 -0.66 -12.07
CA HIS A 144 5.89 0.35 -11.88
C HIS A 144 6.35 1.74 -12.29
N ARG A 145 7.55 2.15 -11.84
CA ARG A 145 8.14 3.44 -12.21
C ARG A 145 8.36 3.56 -13.72
N LEU A 146 8.86 2.51 -14.37
CA LEU A 146 9.07 2.49 -15.81
C LEU A 146 7.74 2.65 -16.57
N ARG A 147 6.67 1.95 -16.14
CA ARG A 147 5.35 2.09 -16.75
C ARG A 147 4.80 3.52 -16.63
N VAL A 148 4.95 4.16 -15.46
CA VAL A 148 4.54 5.55 -15.25
C VAL A 148 5.32 6.52 -16.13
N LEU A 149 6.65 6.35 -16.20
CA LEU A 149 7.51 7.18 -17.06
C LEU A 149 7.17 7.02 -18.54
N LEU A 150 6.97 5.77 -18.99
CA LEU A 150 6.59 5.47 -20.38
C LEU A 150 5.23 6.07 -20.72
N PHE A 151 4.25 5.96 -19.83
CA PHE A 151 2.94 6.59 -20.02
C PHE A 151 3.03 8.10 -20.16
N ASN A 152 3.78 8.76 -19.27
CA ASN A 152 3.99 10.21 -19.34
C ASN A 152 4.74 10.63 -20.60
N PHE A 153 5.75 9.86 -21.02
CA PHE A 153 6.50 10.09 -22.25
C PHE A 153 5.60 9.98 -23.50
N LEU A 154 4.82 8.90 -23.61
CA LEU A 154 3.88 8.70 -24.72
C LEU A 154 2.79 9.78 -24.74
N ARG A 155 2.25 10.14 -23.57
CA ARG A 155 1.29 11.24 -23.43
C ARG A 155 1.90 12.58 -23.88
N TYR A 156 3.16 12.84 -23.54
CA TYR A 156 3.86 14.05 -23.99
C TYR A 156 4.01 14.08 -25.52
N LEU A 157 4.48 12.98 -26.12
CA LEU A 157 4.61 12.87 -27.59
C LEU A 157 3.27 13.07 -28.31
N TRP A 158 2.20 12.42 -27.84
CA TRP A 158 0.87 12.57 -28.45
C TRP A 158 0.20 13.92 -28.15
N GLY A 159 0.52 14.54 -27.01
CA GLY A 159 0.09 15.90 -26.68
C GLY A 159 0.71 16.95 -27.60
N GLN A 160 1.99 16.79 -27.94
CA GLN A 160 2.69 17.65 -28.91
C GLN A 160 2.09 17.53 -30.32
N ASN A 161 1.73 16.31 -30.75
CA ASN A 161 1.08 16.10 -32.04
C ASN A 161 -0.29 16.78 -32.19
N ARG A 162 -0.99 17.11 -31.09
CA ARG A 162 -2.24 17.90 -31.14
C ARG A 162 -2.00 19.41 -31.18
N ALA A 163 -0.86 19.91 -30.72
CA ALA A 163 -0.50 21.32 -30.84
C ALA A 163 -0.10 21.71 -32.27
N PHE A 164 0.33 20.73 -33.08
CA PHE A 164 0.69 20.93 -34.49
C PHE A 164 -0.52 20.97 -35.44
N LEU A 165 -1.71 20.57 -34.96
CA LEU A 165 -2.97 20.58 -35.71
C LEU A 165 -3.90 21.72 -35.23
N ARG A 166 -3.35 22.92 -34.99
CA ARG A 166 -4.18 24.13 -35.07
C ARG A 166 -4.25 24.53 -36.54
N PRO A 167 -5.43 24.51 -37.15
CA PRO A 167 -5.59 25.10 -38.47
C PRO A 167 -5.28 26.60 -38.34
N ALA A 168 -4.24 27.08 -39.01
CA ALA A 168 -4.12 28.49 -39.32
C ALA A 168 -5.16 28.79 -40.41
N PHE A 169 -6.37 29.15 -40.01
CA PHE A 169 -7.33 29.75 -40.92
C PHE A 169 -7.48 31.23 -40.55
N TRP A 170 -7.07 32.05 -41.51
CA TRP A 170 -7.46 33.44 -41.71
C TRP A 170 -8.95 33.52 -42.05
#